data_AF-A0A356T3W9-F1
#
_entry.id   AF-A0A356T3W9-F1
#
_cell.length_a   1.000
_cell.length_b   1.000
_cell.length_c   1.000
_cell.angle_alpha   90.00
_cell.angle_beta   90.00
_cell.angle_gamma   90.00
#
_symmetry.space_group_name_H-M   'P 1'
#
loop_
_entity.id
_entity.type
_entity.pdbx_description
1 polymer ?
#
loop_
_entity_poly.entity_id
_entity_poly.type
_entity_poly.pdbx_seq_one_letter_code
_entity_poly.pdbx_strand_id
1 'polypeptide(L)'
;MTEYAGSRATGWRDAGSEDLDRSIQEHMEAGRKGAAARIARDAGRYEQALEWFRELDLHMQAGACLRALDRTEEALAELLREDPAGTAYRKCCFELIPVASELDRLDFDIDRYLTAFVDEGPRDRDEIPTYLQLAELFERTKFPRGAIRCLTKVLEAHPDHEETRERLKALERGDAPKETRSRGASATVRGLPPLPTLDELRALAREHAPSG
;
A
#
# COMPACT_ATOMS: atom_id res chain seq x y z
N MET A 1 12.51 -27.54 -57.07
CA MET A 1 13.01 -26.74 -55.94
C MET A 1 11.86 -25.94 -55.42
N THR A 2 11.16 -26.50 -54.43
CA THR A 2 9.89 -26.00 -53.91
C THR A 2 10.18 -25.28 -52.61
N GLU A 3 10.10 -23.95 -52.61
CA GLU A 3 9.97 -23.16 -51.40
C GLU A 3 8.50 -22.77 -51.24
N TYR A 4 7.88 -23.21 -50.16
CA TYR A 4 6.77 -22.47 -49.55
C TYR A 4 6.90 -22.66 -48.03
N ALA A 5 7.56 -21.68 -47.42
CA ALA A 5 7.74 -21.56 -45.99
C ALA A 5 6.39 -21.30 -45.30
N GLY A 6 6.21 -21.93 -44.14
CA GLY A 6 5.03 -21.81 -43.32
C GLY A 6 4.80 -20.40 -42.81
N SER A 7 3.55 -19.96 -42.85
CA SER A 7 3.08 -18.78 -42.13
C SER A 7 1.62 -18.97 -41.74
N ARG A 8 1.37 -19.62 -40.60
CA ARG A 8 0.02 -19.80 -40.01
C ARG A 8 0.04 -20.00 -38.48
N ALA A 9 0.88 -19.27 -37.73
CA ALA A 9 0.95 -19.43 -36.27
C ALA A 9 0.83 -18.15 -35.43
N THR A 10 0.48 -16.99 -36.03
CA THR A 10 0.44 -15.70 -35.30
C THR A 10 -0.97 -15.17 -35.01
N GLY A 11 -2.01 -15.61 -35.73
CA GLY A 11 -3.31 -14.92 -35.74
C GLY A 11 -4.20 -15.00 -34.50
N TRP A 12 -3.96 -15.93 -33.56
CA TRP A 12 -4.88 -16.10 -32.42
C TRP A 12 -4.51 -15.28 -31.17
N ARG A 13 -3.24 -14.87 -31.02
CA ARG A 13 -2.83 -13.95 -29.92
C ARG A 13 -3.03 -12.49 -30.30
N ASP A 14 -2.90 -12.14 -31.58
CA ASP A 14 -3.03 -10.76 -32.05
C ASP A 14 -4.48 -10.28 -32.09
N ALA A 15 -5.44 -11.13 -32.46
CA ALA A 15 -6.85 -10.74 -32.55
C ALA A 15 -7.43 -10.21 -31.22
N GLY A 16 -7.03 -10.80 -30.09
CA GLY A 16 -7.45 -10.33 -28.76
C GLY A 16 -6.84 -8.98 -28.36
N SER A 17 -5.63 -8.67 -28.84
CA SER A 17 -5.02 -7.35 -28.62
C SER A 17 -5.65 -6.29 -29.51
N GLU A 18 -5.94 -6.61 -30.77
CA GLU A 18 -6.56 -5.66 -31.72
C GLU A 18 -7.98 -5.26 -31.29
N ASP A 19 -8.79 -6.20 -30.80
CA ASP A 19 -10.13 -5.91 -30.29
C ASP A 19 -10.07 -5.09 -28.98
N LEU A 20 -9.08 -5.35 -28.12
CA LEU A 20 -8.82 -4.55 -26.92
C LEU A 20 -8.42 -3.11 -27.28
N ASP A 21 -7.47 -2.95 -28.21
CA ASP A 21 -7.00 -1.64 -28.67
C ASP A 21 -8.12 -0.82 -29.28
N ARG A 22 -8.98 -1.46 -30.09
CA ARG A 22 -10.18 -0.83 -30.65
C ARG A 22 -11.13 -0.36 -29.55
N SER A 23 -11.43 -1.22 -28.57
CA SER A 23 -12.31 -0.89 -27.46
C SER A 23 -11.79 0.29 -26.62
N ILE A 24 -10.48 0.32 -26.33
CA ILE A 24 -9.82 1.43 -25.64
C ILE A 24 -9.97 2.72 -26.47
N GLN A 25 -9.67 2.68 -27.77
CA GLN A 25 -9.74 3.85 -28.64
C GLN A 25 -11.15 4.41 -28.73
N GLU A 26 -12.17 3.56 -28.89
CA GLU A 26 -13.58 3.97 -28.90
C GLU A 26 -13.97 4.70 -27.61
N HIS A 27 -13.46 4.25 -26.45
CA HIS A 27 -13.73 4.91 -25.17
C HIS A 27 -12.99 6.24 -25.04
N MET A 28 -11.76 6.33 -25.56
CA MET A 28 -10.97 7.56 -25.57
C MET A 28 -11.62 8.63 -26.46
N GLU A 29 -12.04 8.27 -27.68
CA GLU A 29 -12.74 9.17 -28.61
C GLU A 29 -14.09 9.64 -28.07
N ALA A 30 -14.77 8.79 -27.30
CA ALA A 30 -16.00 9.15 -26.60
C ALA A 30 -15.79 9.98 -25.33
N GLY A 31 -14.56 10.40 -25.02
CA GLY A 31 -14.21 11.17 -23.81
C GLY A 31 -14.31 10.37 -22.51
N ARG A 32 -14.50 9.05 -22.57
CA ARG A 32 -14.65 8.15 -21.41
C ARG A 32 -13.30 7.57 -20.98
N LYS A 33 -12.31 8.44 -20.74
CA LYS A 33 -10.93 8.05 -20.41
C LYS A 33 -10.84 7.13 -19.18
N GLY A 34 -11.66 7.35 -18.15
CA GLY A 34 -11.69 6.47 -16.97
C GLY A 34 -12.20 5.05 -17.25
N ALA A 35 -13.03 4.86 -18.28
CA ALA A 35 -13.44 3.53 -18.71
C ALA A 35 -12.35 2.86 -19.56
N ALA A 36 -11.69 3.61 -20.45
CA ALA A 36 -10.52 3.13 -21.19
C ALA A 36 -9.40 2.66 -20.24
N ALA A 37 -9.12 3.41 -19.17
CA ALA A 37 -8.15 3.06 -18.14
C ALA A 37 -8.49 1.77 -17.39
N ARG A 38 -9.77 1.55 -17.07
CA ARG A 38 -10.21 0.28 -16.46
C ARG A 38 -9.99 -0.89 -17.41
N ILE A 39 -10.36 -0.74 -18.68
CA ILE A 39 -10.15 -1.77 -19.70
C ILE A 39 -8.65 -2.09 -19.85
N ALA A 40 -7.79 -1.06 -19.92
CA ALA A 40 -6.35 -1.24 -20.00
C ALA A 40 -5.78 -1.97 -18.76
N ARG A 41 -6.22 -1.59 -17.55
CA ARG A 41 -5.83 -2.26 -16.31
C ARG A 41 -6.25 -3.73 -16.30
N ASP A 42 -7.51 -4.02 -16.64
CA ASP A 42 -8.05 -5.39 -16.62
C ASP A 42 -7.36 -6.29 -17.67
N ALA A 43 -6.78 -5.68 -18.71
CA ALA A 43 -5.92 -6.35 -19.69
C ALA A 43 -4.44 -6.45 -19.28
N GLY A 44 -4.07 -6.04 -18.06
CA GLY A 44 -2.69 -6.08 -17.55
C GLY A 44 -1.78 -4.95 -18.05
N ARG A 45 -2.31 -3.93 -18.74
CA ARG A 45 -1.55 -2.78 -19.22
C ARG A 45 -1.44 -1.70 -18.14
N TYR A 46 -0.84 -2.06 -17.01
CA TYR A 46 -0.87 -1.27 -15.79
C TYR A 46 -0.19 0.09 -15.90
N GLU A 47 0.93 0.21 -16.63
CA GLU A 47 1.61 1.51 -16.82
C GLU A 47 0.74 2.50 -17.59
N GLN A 48 0.08 2.04 -18.67
CA GLN A 48 -0.83 2.88 -19.45
C GLN A 48 -2.07 3.28 -18.64
N ALA A 49 -2.65 2.33 -17.90
CA ALA A 49 -3.78 2.61 -17.03
C ALA A 49 -3.41 3.59 -15.90
N LEU A 50 -2.23 3.44 -15.31
CA LEU A 50 -1.68 4.31 -14.27
C LEU A 50 -1.59 5.76 -14.75
N GLU A 51 -1.00 5.99 -15.92
CA GLU A 51 -0.90 7.33 -16.52
C GLU A 51 -2.29 7.98 -16.64
N TRP A 52 -3.25 7.24 -17.19
CA TRP A 52 -4.60 7.77 -17.38
C TRP A 52 -5.38 7.96 -16.08
N PHE A 53 -5.20 7.10 -15.07
CA PHE A 53 -5.82 7.31 -13.76
C PHE A 53 -5.25 8.54 -13.05
N ARG A 54 -3.93 8.79 -13.16
CA ARG A 54 -3.29 9.98 -12.62
C ARG A 54 -3.77 11.27 -13.28
N GLU A 55 -3.93 11.26 -14.60
CA GLU A 55 -4.50 12.40 -15.32
C GLU A 55 -5.95 12.74 -14.92
N LEU A 56 -6.67 11.76 -14.36
CA LEU A 56 -8.04 11.92 -13.88
C LEU A 56 -8.12 12.12 -12.36
N ASP A 57 -6.99 12.25 -11.66
CA ASP A 57 -6.89 12.30 -10.20
C ASP A 57 -7.62 11.13 -9.49
N LEU A 58 -7.65 9.96 -10.14
CA LEU A 58 -8.24 8.74 -9.60
C LEU A 58 -7.17 7.94 -8.82
N HIS A 59 -6.75 8.50 -7.68
CA HIS A 59 -5.59 8.03 -6.90
C HIS A 59 -5.72 6.59 -6.39
N MET A 60 -6.91 6.19 -5.95
CA MET A 60 -7.15 4.80 -5.51
C MET A 60 -6.88 3.79 -6.64
N GLN A 61 -7.34 4.07 -7.86
CA GLN A 61 -7.14 3.22 -9.03
C GLN A 61 -5.69 3.24 -9.52
N ALA A 62 -5.04 4.40 -9.49
CA ALA A 62 -3.62 4.55 -9.78
C ALA A 62 -2.76 3.73 -8.79
N GLY A 63 -3.07 3.80 -7.49
CA GLY A 63 -2.42 3.00 -6.45
C GLY A 63 -2.54 1.49 -6.71
N ALA A 64 -3.71 1.01 -7.14
CA ALA A 64 -3.90 -0.40 -7.52
C ALA A 64 -3.05 -0.81 -8.74
N CYS A 65 -2.87 0.06 -9.73
CA CYS A 65 -1.96 -0.19 -10.85
C CYS A 65 -0.49 -0.27 -10.38
N LEU A 66 -0.06 0.63 -9.49
CA LEU A 66 1.29 0.61 -8.91
C LEU A 66 1.54 -0.67 -8.11
N ARG A 67 0.53 -1.15 -7.36
CA ARG A 67 0.58 -2.45 -6.67
C ARG A 67 0.78 -3.61 -7.64
N ALA A 68 0.06 -3.61 -8.76
CA ALA A 68 0.19 -4.66 -9.78
C ALA A 68 1.53 -4.62 -10.53
N LEU A 69 2.27 -3.52 -10.41
CA LEU A 69 3.63 -3.31 -10.95
C LEU A 69 4.72 -3.54 -9.90
N ASP A 70 4.39 -4.05 -8.72
CA ASP A 70 5.30 -4.24 -7.57
C ASP A 70 5.98 -2.93 -7.08
N ARG A 71 5.35 -1.78 -7.35
CA ARG A 71 5.82 -0.44 -6.95
C ARG A 71 5.16 0.01 -5.64
N THR A 72 5.32 -0.80 -4.59
CA THR A 72 4.57 -0.68 -3.31
C THR A 72 4.75 0.68 -2.61
N GLU A 73 5.97 1.22 -2.55
CA GLU A 73 6.25 2.55 -1.97
C GLU A 73 5.52 3.68 -2.72
N GLU A 74 5.54 3.62 -4.07
CA GLU A 74 4.83 4.60 -4.89
C GLU A 74 3.32 4.46 -4.76
N ALA A 75 2.81 3.22 -4.63
CA ALA A 75 1.39 2.99 -4.36
C ALA A 75 0.96 3.64 -3.05
N LEU A 76 1.74 3.51 -1.98
CA LEU A 76 1.46 4.16 -0.70
C LEU A 76 1.40 5.68 -0.85
N ALA A 77 2.40 6.26 -1.52
CA ALA A 77 2.46 7.71 -1.76
C ALA A 77 1.29 8.20 -2.62
N GLU A 78 0.86 7.43 -3.62
CA GLU A 78 -0.28 7.76 -4.48
C GLU A 78 -1.60 7.70 -3.70
N LEU A 79 -1.82 6.64 -2.91
CA LEU A 79 -3.05 6.48 -2.12
C LEU A 79 -3.25 7.60 -1.09
N LEU A 80 -2.16 8.12 -0.51
CA LEU A 80 -2.20 9.26 0.41
C LEU A 80 -2.65 10.59 -0.23
N ARG A 81 -2.76 10.65 -1.56
CA ARG A 81 -3.22 11.84 -2.30
C ARG A 81 -4.75 11.91 -2.41
N GLU A 82 -5.46 10.81 -2.18
CA GLU A 82 -6.92 10.80 -2.19
C GLU A 82 -7.47 11.78 -1.14
N ASP A 83 -8.51 12.54 -1.48
CA ASP A 83 -9.07 13.55 -0.57
C ASP A 83 -9.80 12.87 0.60
N PRO A 84 -9.42 13.13 1.87
CA PRO A 84 -10.12 12.60 3.03
C PRO A 84 -11.59 13.01 3.15
N ALA A 85 -12.00 14.10 2.51
CA ALA A 85 -13.41 14.52 2.43
C ALA A 85 -14.18 13.85 1.27
N GLY A 86 -13.48 13.15 0.38
CA GLY A 86 -14.04 12.52 -0.81
C GLY A 86 -14.83 11.25 -0.53
N THR A 87 -15.74 10.90 -1.43
CA THR A 87 -16.56 9.68 -1.31
C THR A 87 -15.74 8.39 -1.43
N ALA A 88 -14.55 8.46 -2.01
CA ALA A 88 -13.65 7.32 -2.16
C ALA A 88 -12.72 7.12 -0.96
N TYR A 89 -12.59 8.10 -0.04
CA TYR A 89 -11.66 8.07 1.09
C TYR A 89 -11.72 6.77 1.89
N ARG A 90 -12.91 6.36 2.35
CA ARG A 90 -13.06 5.14 3.16
C ARG A 90 -12.59 3.90 2.40
N LYS A 91 -12.93 3.81 1.12
CA LYS A 91 -12.47 2.72 0.24
C LYS A 91 -10.96 2.75 0.04
N CYS A 92 -10.39 3.94 -0.14
CA CYS A 92 -8.96 4.13 -0.24
C CYS A 92 -8.23 3.70 1.05
N CYS A 93 -8.82 3.89 2.24
CA CYS A 93 -8.23 3.39 3.49
C CYS A 93 -8.12 1.86 3.52
N PHE A 94 -9.11 1.14 2.97
CA PHE A 94 -9.05 -0.31 2.84
C PHE A 94 -7.92 -0.79 1.93
N GLU A 95 -7.53 0.00 0.94
CA GLU A 95 -6.37 -0.29 0.10
C GLU A 95 -5.06 0.15 0.76
N LEU A 96 -5.05 1.33 1.39
CA LEU A 96 -3.84 1.95 1.97
C LEU A 96 -3.30 1.17 3.17
N ILE A 97 -4.17 0.73 4.08
CA ILE A 97 -3.75 0.03 5.32
C ILE A 97 -2.95 -1.25 5.02
N PRO A 98 -3.38 -2.12 4.08
CA PRO A 98 -2.55 -3.22 3.62
C PRO A 98 -1.18 -2.81 3.07
N VAL A 99 -1.11 -1.75 2.27
CA VAL A 99 0.17 -1.27 1.73
C VAL A 99 1.10 -0.78 2.84
N ALA A 100 0.59 0.05 3.75
CA ALA A 100 1.35 0.54 4.90
C ALA A 100 1.80 -0.61 5.82
N SER A 101 0.95 -1.62 6.00
CA SER A 101 1.26 -2.81 6.79
C SER A 101 2.36 -3.68 6.19
N GLU A 102 2.36 -3.83 4.86
CA GLU A 102 3.40 -4.58 4.12
C GLU A 102 4.76 -3.88 4.22
N LEU A 103 4.77 -2.55 4.14
CA LEU A 103 5.97 -1.73 4.29
C LEU A 103 6.41 -1.54 5.74
N ASP A 104 5.65 -2.04 6.71
CA ASP A 104 5.80 -1.78 8.16
C ASP A 104 5.99 -0.29 8.47
N ARG A 105 5.29 0.57 7.71
CA ARG A 105 5.45 2.02 7.74
C ARG A 105 4.22 2.68 8.35
N LEU A 106 4.45 3.38 9.44
CA LEU A 106 3.47 4.25 10.08
C LEU A 106 4.19 5.53 10.52
N ASP A 107 4.10 6.55 9.68
CA ASP A 107 4.59 7.90 9.98
C ASP A 107 3.44 8.83 10.35
N PHE A 108 3.78 10.08 10.67
CA PHE A 108 2.82 11.09 11.08
C PHE A 108 1.78 11.39 9.98
N ASP A 109 2.16 11.33 8.70
CA ASP A 109 1.25 11.64 7.61
C ASP A 109 0.22 10.52 7.42
N ILE A 110 0.63 9.26 7.55
CA ILE A 110 -0.29 8.11 7.52
C ILE A 110 -1.24 8.16 8.72
N ASP A 111 -0.74 8.38 9.93
CA ASP A 111 -1.57 8.46 11.14
C ASP A 111 -2.60 9.60 11.06
N ARG A 112 -2.15 10.79 10.61
CA ARG A 112 -3.03 11.94 10.39
C ARG A 112 -4.07 11.64 9.31
N TYR A 113 -3.69 11.00 8.21
CA TYR A 113 -4.59 10.64 7.11
C TYR A 113 -5.68 9.66 7.56
N LEU A 114 -5.33 8.67 8.39
CA LEU A 114 -6.24 7.62 8.86
C LEU A 114 -7.09 8.02 10.08
N THR A 115 -6.85 9.20 10.67
CA THR A 115 -7.52 9.64 11.90
C THR A 115 -9.05 9.61 11.79
N ALA A 116 -9.62 10.14 10.71
CA ALA A 116 -11.07 10.17 10.51
C ALA A 116 -11.64 8.76 10.30
N PHE A 117 -10.97 7.92 9.50
CA PHE A 117 -11.33 6.52 9.31
C PHE A 117 -11.38 5.75 10.65
N VAL A 118 -10.37 5.94 11.52
CA VAL A 118 -10.34 5.30 12.83
C VAL A 118 -11.48 5.78 13.72
N ASP A 119 -11.77 7.08 13.75
CA ASP A 119 -12.82 7.64 14.61
C ASP A 119 -14.23 7.18 14.26
N GLU A 120 -14.51 6.97 12.97
CA GLU A 120 -15.78 6.43 12.51
C GLU A 120 -16.03 4.99 13.01
N GLY A 121 -14.98 4.20 13.18
CA GLY A 121 -15.08 2.76 13.47
C GLY A 121 -15.65 1.94 12.30
N PRO A 122 -15.64 0.60 12.42
CA PRO A 122 -16.21 -0.28 11.40
C PRO A 122 -17.74 -0.12 11.33
N ARG A 123 -18.28 -0.10 10.11
CA ARG A 123 -19.71 0.02 9.80
C ARG A 123 -20.40 -1.34 9.80
N ASP A 124 -19.64 -2.39 9.51
CA ASP A 124 -20.09 -3.78 9.49
C ASP A 124 -18.94 -4.73 9.86
N ARG A 125 -19.26 -6.03 9.93
CA ARG A 125 -18.30 -7.06 10.32
C ARG A 125 -17.19 -7.29 9.29
N ASP A 126 -17.42 -6.96 8.02
CA ASP A 126 -16.46 -7.20 6.94
C ASP A 126 -15.32 -6.18 6.98
N GLU A 127 -15.53 -5.03 7.62
CA GLU A 127 -14.50 -4.01 7.81
C GLU A 127 -13.61 -4.27 9.04
N ILE A 128 -14.04 -5.10 10.00
CA ILE A 128 -13.29 -5.41 11.24
C ILE A 128 -11.84 -5.85 10.94
N PRO A 129 -11.57 -6.78 10.01
CA PRO A 129 -10.21 -7.23 9.72
C PRO A 129 -9.24 -6.09 9.39
N THR A 130 -9.68 -5.04 8.68
CA THR A 130 -8.84 -3.89 8.36
C THR A 130 -8.49 -3.07 9.61
N TYR A 131 -9.43 -2.88 10.54
CA TYR A 131 -9.14 -2.23 11.82
C TYR A 131 -8.18 -3.05 12.68
N LEU A 132 -8.30 -4.39 12.66
CA LEU A 132 -7.37 -5.28 13.36
C LEU A 132 -5.97 -5.24 12.74
N GLN A 133 -5.87 -5.18 11.42
CA GLN A 133 -4.61 -5.03 10.70
C GLN A 133 -3.93 -3.69 11.02
N LEU A 134 -4.71 -2.60 11.07
CA LEU A 134 -4.19 -1.30 11.48
C LEU A 134 -3.73 -1.29 12.94
N ALA A 135 -4.48 -1.92 13.84
CA ALA A 135 -4.08 -2.09 15.24
C ALA A 135 -2.74 -2.85 15.35
N GLU A 136 -2.57 -3.91 14.57
CA GLU A 136 -1.31 -4.65 14.50
C GLU A 136 -0.16 -3.78 13.98
N LEU A 137 -0.39 -2.99 12.93
CA LEU A 137 0.62 -2.05 12.43
C LEU A 137 1.06 -1.06 13.53
N PHE A 138 0.11 -0.48 14.27
CA PHE A 138 0.41 0.38 15.43
C PHE A 138 1.23 -0.36 16.52
N GLU A 139 0.92 -1.63 16.80
CA GLU A 139 1.68 -2.42 17.78
C GLU A 139 3.12 -2.68 17.34
N ARG A 140 3.33 -3.09 16.08
CA ARG A 140 4.66 -3.38 15.53
C ARG A 140 5.54 -2.14 15.50
N THR A 141 4.95 -1.00 15.12
CA THR A 141 5.62 0.31 15.06
C THR A 141 5.71 1.03 16.41
N LYS A 142 5.36 0.35 17.52
CA LYS A 142 5.52 0.83 18.91
C LYS A 142 4.61 2.01 19.32
N PHE A 143 3.43 2.10 18.72
CA PHE A 143 2.39 3.09 19.04
C PHE A 143 1.15 2.44 19.68
N PRO A 144 1.23 1.90 20.90
CA PRO A 144 0.15 1.10 21.50
C PRO A 144 -1.16 1.87 21.71
N ARG A 145 -1.12 3.21 21.84
CA ARG A 145 -2.33 4.04 21.96
C ARG A 145 -3.18 4.01 20.69
N GLY A 146 -2.55 3.99 19.51
CA GLY A 146 -3.25 3.87 18.23
C GLY A 146 -3.91 2.51 18.08
N ALA A 147 -3.22 1.44 18.50
CA ALA A 147 -3.78 0.10 18.54
C ALA A 147 -5.00 0.00 19.46
N ILE A 148 -4.89 0.51 20.70
CA ILE A 148 -5.99 0.57 21.67
C ILE A 148 -7.19 1.33 21.08
N ARG A 149 -6.96 2.47 20.42
CA ARG A 149 -8.03 3.25 19.78
C ARG A 149 -8.75 2.45 18.70
N CYS A 150 -8.02 1.75 17.82
CA CYS A 150 -8.61 0.91 16.79
C CYS A 150 -9.46 -0.22 17.39
N LEU A 151 -8.93 -0.94 18.38
CA LEU A 151 -9.65 -2.04 19.03
C LEU A 151 -10.88 -1.57 19.82
N THR A 152 -10.77 -0.40 20.46
CA THR A 152 -11.90 0.23 21.16
C THR A 152 -13.02 0.53 20.17
N LYS A 153 -12.70 1.10 19.00
CA LYS A 153 -13.66 1.40 17.94
C LYS A 153 -14.37 0.17 17.40
N VAL A 154 -13.65 -0.95 17.27
CA VAL A 154 -14.25 -2.25 16.91
C VAL A 154 -15.26 -2.70 17.97
N LEU A 155 -14.94 -2.60 19.27
CA LEU A 155 -15.86 -3.02 20.35
C LEU A 155 -17.03 -2.07 20.56
N GLU A 156 -16.88 -0.78 20.24
CA GLU A 156 -17.98 0.19 20.23
C GLU A 156 -19.05 -0.21 19.20
N ALA A 157 -18.64 -0.64 18.00
CA ALA A 157 -19.53 -1.07 16.92
C ALA A 157 -20.01 -2.52 17.07
N HIS A 158 -19.13 -3.40 17.56
CA HIS A 158 -19.36 -4.84 17.68
C HIS A 158 -18.94 -5.35 19.07
N PRO A 159 -19.78 -5.14 20.10
CA PRO A 159 -19.42 -5.45 21.49
C PRO A 159 -19.18 -6.93 21.76
N ASP A 160 -19.68 -7.82 20.90
CA ASP A 160 -19.60 -9.27 21.00
C ASP A 160 -18.30 -9.85 20.43
N HIS A 161 -17.44 -9.04 19.79
CA HIS A 161 -16.18 -9.52 19.19
C HIS A 161 -15.15 -9.91 20.26
N GLU A 162 -15.16 -11.18 20.65
CA GLU A 162 -14.40 -11.71 21.80
C GLU A 162 -12.89 -11.58 21.65
N GLU A 163 -12.35 -11.88 20.47
CA GLU A 163 -10.91 -11.76 20.19
C GLU A 163 -10.39 -10.33 20.40
N THR A 164 -11.15 -9.33 19.93
CA THR A 164 -10.78 -7.91 20.11
C THR A 164 -10.81 -7.54 21.59
N ARG A 165 -11.78 -8.06 22.35
CA ARG A 165 -11.89 -7.81 23.79
C ARG A 165 -10.70 -8.37 24.55
N GLU A 166 -10.25 -9.56 24.21
CA GLU A 166 -9.07 -10.18 24.82
C GLU A 166 -7.79 -9.42 24.46
N ARG A 167 -7.62 -9.09 23.17
CA ARG A 167 -6.47 -8.33 22.68
C ARG A 167 -6.38 -6.95 23.31
N LEU A 168 -7.50 -6.23 23.43
CA LEU A 168 -7.55 -4.93 24.09
C LEU A 168 -7.12 -5.02 25.57
N LYS A 169 -7.67 -5.98 26.32
CA LYS A 169 -7.28 -6.21 27.73
C LYS A 169 -5.80 -6.49 27.88
N ALA A 170 -5.21 -7.28 26.97
CA ALA A 170 -3.77 -7.56 26.99
C ALA A 170 -2.94 -6.27 26.81
N LEU A 171 -3.28 -5.46 25.82
CA LEU A 171 -2.59 -4.19 25.56
C LEU A 171 -2.75 -3.18 26.70
N GLU A 172 -3.93 -3.08 27.30
CA GLU A 172 -4.20 -2.18 28.44
C GLU A 172 -3.40 -2.56 29.70
N ARG A 173 -3.14 -3.85 29.91
CA ARG A 173 -2.26 -4.33 31.00
C ARG A 173 -0.77 -4.05 30.72
N GLY A 174 -0.43 -3.59 29.51
CA GLY A 174 0.96 -3.45 29.08
C GLY A 174 1.61 -4.79 28.75
N ASP A 175 0.82 -5.85 28.51
CA ASP A 175 1.32 -7.10 27.97
C ASP A 175 1.70 -6.83 26.52
N ALA A 176 2.94 -6.39 26.28
CA ALA A 176 3.43 -6.21 24.92
C ALA A 176 3.23 -7.52 24.14
N PRO A 177 2.75 -7.46 22.89
CA PRO A 177 2.59 -8.66 22.08
C PRO A 177 3.92 -9.39 22.04
N LYS A 178 3.92 -10.66 22.47
CA LYS A 178 5.07 -11.55 22.28
C LYS A 178 5.34 -11.55 20.78
N GLU A 179 6.50 -11.02 20.36
CA GLU A 179 6.89 -10.97 18.95
C GLU A 179 6.62 -12.31 18.28
N THR A 180 5.51 -12.41 17.57
CA THR A 180 5.31 -13.49 16.63
C THR A 180 6.15 -13.06 15.45
N ARG A 181 7.43 -13.42 15.48
CA ARG A 181 8.37 -13.15 14.41
C ARG A 181 7.82 -13.79 13.15
N SER A 182 7.09 -12.99 12.37
CA SER A 182 6.89 -13.23 10.96
C SER A 182 8.28 -13.37 10.35
N ARG A 183 8.60 -14.58 9.87
CA ARG A 183 9.78 -14.83 9.06
C ARG A 183 9.56 -14.18 7.69
N GLY A 184 9.71 -12.87 7.63
CA GLY A 184 9.71 -12.08 6.41
C GLY A 184 11.00 -11.27 6.33
N ALA A 185 11.89 -11.70 5.44
CA ALA A 185 13.09 -11.02 4.94
C ALA A 185 13.72 -9.92 5.80
N SER A 186 14.74 -10.28 6.57
CA SER A 186 15.84 -9.36 6.86
C SER A 186 16.42 -8.88 5.53
N ALA A 187 16.00 -7.69 5.09
CA ALA A 187 16.72 -6.93 4.08
C ALA A 187 18.05 -6.53 4.72
N THR A 188 19.03 -7.43 4.62
CA THR A 188 20.42 -7.04 4.75
C THR A 188 20.65 -5.98 3.68
N VAL A 189 20.83 -4.73 4.10
CA VAL A 189 21.34 -3.66 3.25
C VAL A 189 22.72 -4.09 2.81
N ARG A 190 22.78 -4.75 1.66
CA ARG A 190 23.99 -5.33 1.08
C ARG A 190 24.80 -4.15 0.53
N GLY A 191 25.92 -3.84 1.17
CA GLY A 191 26.95 -2.97 0.58
C GLY A 191 27.19 -1.62 1.26
N LEU A 192 26.54 -1.29 2.38
CA LEU A 192 27.04 -0.21 3.22
C LEU A 192 28.21 -0.73 4.06
N PRO A 193 29.37 -0.05 4.06
CA PRO A 193 30.42 -0.37 5.01
C PRO A 193 29.87 -0.20 6.44
N PRO A 194 30.33 -1.02 7.41
CA PRO A 194 29.93 -0.86 8.79
C PRO A 194 30.22 0.57 9.25
N LEU A 195 29.30 1.16 10.01
CA LEU A 195 29.50 2.50 10.57
C LEU A 195 30.78 2.49 11.42
N PRO A 196 31.61 3.55 11.33
CA PRO A 196 32.81 3.65 12.14
C PRO A 196 32.44 3.67 13.62
N THR A 197 33.27 3.02 14.43
CA THR A 197 33.20 3.05 15.88
C THR A 197 33.45 4.46 16.41
N LEU A 198 33.03 4.71 17.66
CA LEU A 198 33.24 5.99 18.35
C LEU A 198 34.72 6.40 18.39
N ASP A 199 35.63 5.43 18.49
CA ASP A 199 37.06 5.69 18.54
C ASP A 199 37.62 6.04 17.15
N GLU A 200 37.12 5.41 16.08
CA GLU A 200 37.44 5.75 14.69
C GLU A 200 36.94 7.15 14.32
N LEU A 201 35.72 7.51 14.74
CA LEU A 201 35.17 8.86 14.58
C LEU A 201 36.01 9.93 15.32
N ARG A 202 36.47 9.62 16.54
CA ARG A 202 37.33 10.51 17.33
C ARG A 202 38.74 10.64 16.75
N ALA A 203 39.23 9.63 16.02
CA ALA A 203 40.50 9.70 15.33
C ALA A 203 40.40 10.58 14.08
N LEU A 204 39.37 10.35 13.24
CA LEU A 204 39.06 11.19 12.07
C LEU A 204 38.85 12.66 12.44
N ALA A 205 38.14 12.92 13.54
CA ALA A 205 37.91 14.29 14.02
C ALA A 205 39.20 14.98 14.48
N ARG A 206 40.20 14.24 14.96
CA ARG A 206 41.52 14.78 15.33
C ARG A 206 42.41 15.00 14.11
N GLU A 207 42.30 14.13 13.10
CA GLU A 207 43.07 14.24 11.85
C GLU A 207 42.61 15.43 10.98
N HIS A 208 41.31 15.74 11.02
CA HIS A 208 40.72 16.87 10.28
C HIS A 208 40.46 18.11 11.13
N ALA A 209 40.96 18.14 12.37
CA ALA A 209 40.90 19.34 13.18
C ALA A 209 41.77 20.43 12.53
N PRO A 210 41.24 21.65 12.29
CA PRO A 210 42.05 22.73 11.76
C PRO A 210 43.18 23.03 12.75
N SER A 211 44.42 22.94 12.28
CA SER A 211 45.59 23.34 13.05
C SER A 211 45.51 24.84 13.32
N GLY A 212 45.28 25.22 14.58
CA GLY A 212 45.47 26.59 15.05
C GLY A 212 46.94 26.93 15.23
#